data_AF-A0AA42N548-F1
#
_entry.id   AF-A0AA42N548-F1
#
_cell.length_a   1.000
_cell.length_b   1.000
_cell.length_c   1.000
_cell.angle_alpha   90.00
_cell.angle_beta   90.00
_cell.angle_gamma   90.00
#
_symmetry.space_group_name_H-M   'P 1'
#
loop_
_entity.id
_entity.type
_entity.pdbx_description
1 polymer ?
#
loop_
_entity_poly.entity_id
_entity_poly.type
_entity_poly.pdbx_seq_one_letter_code
_entity_poly.pdbx_strand_id
1 'polypeptide(L)'
;MTATTLFDLIERLTSLMRIWNRQHPLLAELQPIQVSALIYLSRCNRYSDTPLAVTEYLGLTKGTVSQSLKALEARGLIEKVADARDRRSVHLRLSAAAQALVAAINPPEFLLTAVEQMGERAQVLEAAFADLLLQIQRSQDVSGFGLCRTCRFHQQRDGGPFCGLTREPLAPTEAELICREHRPLETA
;
A
#
# COMPACT_ATOMS: atom_id res chain seq x y z
N MET A 1 23.78 5.64 -16.19
CA MET A 1 23.24 6.40 -15.03
C MET A 1 24.09 6.05 -13.82
N THR A 2 24.51 7.05 -13.04
CA THR A 2 25.10 6.78 -11.73
C THR A 2 23.97 6.55 -10.72
N ALA A 3 24.23 5.82 -9.64
CA ALA A 3 23.25 5.63 -8.57
C ALA A 3 22.76 6.97 -7.99
N THR A 4 23.62 7.99 -7.99
CA THR A 4 23.30 9.37 -7.58
C THR A 4 22.17 9.99 -8.39
N THR A 5 22.21 9.90 -9.73
CA THR A 5 21.15 10.47 -10.58
C THR A 5 19.79 9.83 -10.31
N LEU A 6 19.74 8.51 -10.15
CA LEU A 6 18.48 7.81 -9.86
C LEU A 6 17.94 8.17 -8.48
N PHE A 7 18.82 8.26 -7.47
CA PHE A 7 18.47 8.70 -6.13
C PHE A 7 17.86 10.11 -6.13
N ASP A 8 18.51 11.06 -6.81
CA ASP A 8 18.05 12.45 -6.90
C ASP A 8 16.67 12.55 -7.57
N LEU A 9 16.41 11.74 -8.60
CA LEU A 9 15.10 11.67 -9.26
C LEU A 9 14.01 11.14 -8.32
N ILE A 10 14.30 10.07 -7.58
CA ILE A 10 13.36 9.49 -6.60
C ILE A 10 13.08 10.49 -5.47
N GLU A 11 14.12 11.13 -4.93
CA GLU A 11 14.00 12.16 -3.89
C GLU A 11 13.12 13.31 -4.39
N ARG A 12 13.41 13.82 -5.60
CA ARG A 12 12.68 14.94 -6.17
C ARG A 12 11.21 14.61 -6.40
N LEU A 13 10.90 13.44 -6.95
CA LEU A 13 9.52 12.98 -7.15
C LEU A 13 8.78 12.83 -5.80
N THR A 14 9.43 12.23 -4.80
CA THR A 14 8.86 12.08 -3.46
C THR A 14 8.58 13.44 -2.82
N SER A 15 9.49 14.41 -2.99
CA SER A 15 9.34 15.78 -2.51
C SER A 15 8.16 16.50 -3.18
N LEU A 16 8.03 16.39 -4.50
CA LEU A 16 6.91 16.95 -5.25
C LEU A 16 5.56 16.33 -4.85
N MET A 17 5.49 15.01 -4.69
CA MET A 17 4.28 14.32 -4.19
C MET A 17 3.84 14.87 -2.83
N ARG A 18 4.79 15.12 -1.91
CA ARG A 18 4.47 15.73 -0.61
C ARG A 18 3.94 17.16 -0.74
N ILE A 19 4.52 17.96 -1.63
CA ILE A 19 4.07 19.34 -1.88
C ILE A 19 2.64 19.33 -2.43
N TRP A 20 2.37 18.54 -3.45
CA TRP A 20 1.06 18.47 -4.08
C TRP A 20 -0.02 17.91 -3.15
N ASN A 21 0.29 16.89 -2.35
CA ASN A 21 -0.64 16.39 -1.34
C ASN A 21 -1.02 17.48 -0.31
N ARG A 22 -0.10 18.37 0.07
CA ARG A 22 -0.41 19.50 0.98
C ARG A 22 -1.26 20.58 0.32
N GLN A 23 -1.16 20.75 -0.99
CA GLN A 23 -1.93 21.74 -1.75
C GLN A 23 -3.32 21.23 -2.13
N HIS A 24 -3.56 19.92 -2.06
CA HIS A 24 -4.85 19.34 -2.44
C HIS A 24 -5.96 19.77 -1.47
N PRO A 25 -7.04 20.43 -1.95
CA PRO A 25 -8.07 21.00 -1.07
C PRO A 25 -8.74 19.97 -0.14
N LEU A 26 -9.01 18.77 -0.67
CA LEU A 26 -9.61 17.67 0.12
C LEU A 26 -8.69 17.14 1.24
N LEU A 27 -7.41 17.48 1.22
CA LEU A 27 -6.41 17.02 2.18
C LEU A 27 -6.00 18.10 3.19
N ALA A 28 -6.58 19.30 3.11
CA ALA A 28 -6.17 20.44 3.93
C ALA A 28 -6.20 20.16 5.44
N GLU A 29 -7.13 19.32 5.88
CA GLU A 29 -7.26 18.96 7.30
C GLU A 29 -6.47 17.71 7.69
N LEU A 30 -5.91 16.94 6.75
CA LEU A 30 -5.24 15.67 7.02
C LEU A 30 -3.72 15.83 7.04
N GLN A 31 -3.09 15.18 8.02
CA GLN A 31 -1.64 15.08 8.03
C GLN A 31 -1.17 14.10 6.94
N PRO A 32 0.03 14.30 6.33
CA PRO A 32 0.52 13.42 5.27
C PRO A 32 0.53 11.93 5.65
N ILE A 33 0.86 11.61 6.90
CA ILE A 33 0.88 10.22 7.40
C ILE A 33 -0.53 9.62 7.43
N GLN A 34 -1.54 10.41 7.77
CA GLN A 34 -2.94 9.97 7.77
C GLN A 34 -3.39 9.67 6.34
N VAL A 35 -3.02 10.51 5.38
CA VAL A 35 -3.29 10.28 3.96
C VAL A 35 -2.62 8.99 3.47
N SER A 36 -1.33 8.79 3.79
CA SER A 36 -0.62 7.56 3.44
C SER A 36 -1.27 6.31 4.03
N ALA A 37 -1.75 6.38 5.28
CA ALA A 37 -2.47 5.28 5.93
C ALA A 37 -3.80 4.97 5.21
N LEU A 38 -4.57 5.99 4.83
CA LEU A 38 -5.83 5.81 4.07
C LEU A 38 -5.58 5.19 2.70
N ILE A 39 -4.58 5.68 1.96
CA ILE A 39 -4.22 5.11 0.64
C ILE A 39 -3.78 3.65 0.79
N TYR A 40 -2.93 3.35 1.78
CA TYR A 40 -2.51 1.96 2.05
C TYR A 40 -3.71 1.06 2.39
N LEU A 41 -4.57 1.47 3.34
CA LEU A 41 -5.75 0.69 3.74
C LEU A 41 -6.75 0.48 2.59
N SER A 42 -6.79 1.39 1.61
CA SER A 42 -7.62 1.21 0.41
C SER A 42 -7.06 0.15 -0.56
N ARG A 43 -5.78 -0.21 -0.42
CA ARG A 43 -5.05 -1.07 -1.35
C ARG A 43 -4.50 -2.34 -0.72
N CYS A 44 -4.88 -2.69 0.51
CA CYS A 44 -4.38 -3.86 1.22
C CYS A 44 -5.48 -4.90 1.45
N ASN A 45 -5.11 -6.19 1.47
CA ASN A 45 -6.04 -7.28 1.77
C ASN A 45 -6.27 -7.45 3.28
N ARG A 46 -7.13 -8.39 3.66
CA ARG A 46 -7.47 -8.70 5.07
C ARG A 46 -6.28 -9.11 5.95
N TYR A 47 -5.16 -9.53 5.37
CA TYR A 47 -3.97 -9.88 6.15
C TYR A 47 -3.18 -8.64 6.56
N SER A 48 -3.52 -7.48 5.99
CA SER A 48 -2.67 -6.30 5.92
C SER A 48 -3.39 -5.04 6.42
N ASP A 49 -4.63 -5.16 6.85
CA ASP A 49 -5.51 -4.09 7.34
C ASP A 49 -5.43 -3.94 8.87
N THR A 50 -4.28 -4.24 9.50
CA THR A 50 -4.07 -4.13 10.95
C THR A 50 -3.15 -2.95 11.31
N PRO A 51 -3.20 -2.41 12.55
CA PRO A 51 -2.28 -1.36 12.97
C PRO A 51 -0.80 -1.75 12.84
N LEU A 52 -0.47 -3.02 13.07
CA LEU A 52 0.89 -3.54 12.88
C LEU A 52 1.30 -3.45 11.40
N ALA A 53 0.44 -3.90 10.50
CA ALA A 53 0.71 -3.86 9.06
C ALA A 53 0.90 -2.42 8.54
N VAL A 54 0.06 -1.47 9.01
CA VAL A 54 0.24 -0.04 8.70
C VAL A 54 1.59 0.48 9.20
N THR A 55 2.00 0.05 10.40
CA THR A 55 3.29 0.44 10.99
C THR A 55 4.47 -0.06 10.17
N GLU A 56 4.44 -1.34 9.79
CA GLU A 56 5.47 -1.98 8.99
C GLU A 56 5.54 -1.38 7.58
N TYR A 57 4.40 -1.20 6.91
CA TYR A 57 4.35 -0.67 5.54
C TYR A 57 4.84 0.78 5.46
N LEU A 58 4.44 1.63 6.42
CA LEU A 58 4.83 3.04 6.40
C LEU A 58 6.24 3.27 6.96
N GLY A 59 6.87 2.26 7.59
CA GLY A 59 8.18 2.40 8.21
C GLY A 59 8.20 3.42 9.37
N LEU A 60 7.08 3.55 10.09
CA LEU A 60 6.91 4.52 11.18
C LEU A 60 6.87 3.84 12.55
N THR A 61 6.99 4.63 13.62
CA THR A 61 6.89 4.07 14.98
C THR A 61 5.44 3.72 15.33
N LYS A 62 5.25 2.72 16.21
CA LYS A 62 3.93 2.34 16.75
C LYS A 62 3.19 3.53 17.36
N GLY A 63 3.91 4.45 18.02
CA GLY A 63 3.33 5.66 18.62
C GLY A 63 2.75 6.60 17.57
N THR A 64 3.53 6.90 16.52
CA THR A 64 3.11 7.76 15.41
C THR A 64 1.89 7.19 14.67
N VAL A 65 1.91 5.89 14.39
CA VAL A 65 0.81 5.21 13.69
C VAL A 65 -0.44 5.16 14.57
N SER A 66 -0.30 4.79 15.85
CA SER A 66 -1.45 4.74 16.77
C SER A 66 -2.13 6.10 16.92
N GLN A 67 -1.36 7.19 17.03
CA GLN A 67 -1.91 8.54 17.07
C GLN A 67 -2.62 8.91 15.76
N SER A 68 -2.02 8.57 14.61
CA SER A 68 -2.61 8.84 13.29
C SER A 68 -3.92 8.08 13.10
N LEU A 69 -3.96 6.79 13.44
CA LEU A 69 -5.16 5.96 13.35
C LEU A 69 -6.25 6.44 14.31
N LYS A 70 -5.90 6.85 15.53
CA LYS A 70 -6.87 7.43 16.49
C LYS A 70 -7.49 8.72 15.95
N ALA A 71 -6.69 9.57 15.30
CA ALA A 71 -7.19 10.80 14.68
C ALA A 71 -8.10 10.52 13.48
N LEU A 72 -7.78 9.53 12.64
CA LEU A 72 -8.63 9.08 11.54
C LEU A 72 -9.96 8.48 12.03
N GLU A 73 -9.91 7.69 13.10
CA GLU A 73 -11.09 7.08 13.74
C GLU A 73 -11.99 8.16 14.35
N ALA A 74 -11.42 9.13 15.06
CA ALA A 74 -12.16 10.27 15.63
C ALA A 74 -12.85 11.12 14.56
N ARG A 75 -12.36 11.09 13.32
CA ARG A 75 -12.97 11.75 12.15
C ARG A 75 -13.96 10.87 11.39
N GLY A 76 -14.18 9.63 11.81
CA GLY A 76 -15.06 8.68 11.13
C GLY A 76 -14.53 8.22 9.76
N LEU A 77 -13.22 8.36 9.51
CA LEU A 77 -12.60 7.91 8.26
C LEU A 77 -12.21 6.43 8.31
N ILE A 78 -11.97 5.90 9.50
CA ILE A 78 -11.73 4.47 9.71
C ILE A 78 -12.57 3.93 10.87
N GLU A 79 -12.83 2.63 10.83
CA GLU A 79 -13.45 1.87 11.91
C GLU A 79 -12.53 0.72 12.33
N LYS A 80 -12.46 0.47 13.64
CA LYS A 80 -11.78 -0.69 14.22
C LYS A 80 -12.78 -1.84 14.41
N VAL A 81 -12.50 -2.97 13.77
CA VAL A 81 -13.29 -4.19 13.88
C VAL A 81 -12.45 -5.26 14.56
N ALA A 82 -12.90 -5.76 15.71
CA ALA A 82 -12.22 -6.87 16.37
C ALA A 82 -12.23 -8.11 15.47
N ASP A 83 -11.11 -8.82 15.40
CA ASP A 83 -11.05 -10.10 14.69
C ASP A 83 -11.93 -11.13 15.42
N ALA A 84 -12.69 -11.91 14.64
CA ALA A 84 -13.67 -12.86 15.16
C ALA A 84 -13.03 -14.09 15.82
N ARG A 85 -11.79 -14.42 15.44
CA ARG A 85 -11.02 -15.60 15.87
C ARG A 85 -9.98 -15.23 16.93
N ASP A 86 -9.38 -14.06 16.85
CA ASP A 86 -8.43 -13.52 17.83
C ASP A 86 -8.82 -12.12 18.28
N ARG A 87 -9.48 -12.02 19.45
CA ARG A 87 -9.90 -10.73 20.03
C ARG A 87 -8.74 -9.78 20.35
N ARG A 88 -7.47 -10.24 20.31
CA ARG A 88 -6.29 -9.39 20.46
C ARG A 88 -5.93 -8.66 19.16
N SER A 89 -6.44 -9.14 18.04
CA SER A 89 -6.25 -8.58 16.71
C SER A 89 -7.42 -7.66 16.33
N VAL A 90 -7.10 -6.58 15.63
CA VAL A 90 -8.07 -5.56 15.20
C VAL A 90 -7.80 -5.21 13.74
N HIS A 91 -8.85 -5.28 12.93
CA HIS A 91 -8.87 -4.84 11.54
C HIS A 91 -9.30 -3.38 11.45
N LEU A 92 -8.80 -2.70 10.43
CA LEU A 92 -9.06 -1.31 10.12
C LEU A 92 -9.84 -1.26 8.81
N ARG A 93 -11.06 -0.73 8.85
CA ARG A 93 -11.88 -0.57 7.65
C ARG A 93 -12.05 0.89 7.32
N LEU A 94 -11.91 1.23 6.04
CA LEU A 94 -12.24 2.58 5.56
C LEU A 94 -13.76 2.76 5.58
N SER A 95 -14.22 3.93 6.04
CA SER A 95 -15.61 4.33 5.85
C SER A 95 -15.89 4.68 4.39
N ALA A 96 -17.16 4.75 4.00
CA ALA A 96 -17.54 5.17 2.64
C ALA A 96 -17.00 6.56 2.28
N ALA A 97 -16.99 7.49 3.25
CA ALA A 97 -16.39 8.81 3.08
C ALA A 97 -14.89 8.74 2.82
N ALA A 98 -14.16 7.89 3.54
CA ALA A 98 -12.73 7.70 3.31
C ALA A 98 -12.42 7.02 1.97
N GLN A 99 -13.24 6.05 1.56
CA GLN A 99 -13.10 5.41 0.23
C GLN A 99 -13.31 6.43 -0.89
N ALA A 100 -14.35 7.27 -0.80
CA ALA A 100 -14.59 8.34 -1.76
C ALA A 100 -13.45 9.37 -1.78
N LEU A 101 -12.95 9.75 -0.61
CA LEU A 101 -11.80 10.64 -0.49
C LEU A 101 -10.56 10.06 -1.18
N VAL A 102 -10.21 8.80 -0.91
CA VAL A 102 -9.05 8.15 -1.52
C VAL A 102 -9.21 8.02 -3.03
N ALA A 103 -10.40 7.65 -3.51
CA ALA A 103 -10.68 7.58 -4.94
C ALA A 103 -10.52 8.93 -5.66
N ALA A 104 -10.80 10.04 -4.97
CA ALA A 104 -10.66 11.38 -5.54
C ALA A 104 -9.22 11.90 -5.61
N ILE A 105 -8.28 11.33 -4.83
CA ILE A 105 -6.90 11.83 -4.71
C ILE A 105 -5.85 10.88 -5.28
N ASN A 106 -6.21 9.62 -5.54
CA ASN A 106 -5.26 8.56 -5.88
C ASN A 106 -5.75 7.67 -7.04
N PRO A 107 -4.96 7.51 -8.12
CA PRO A 107 -3.68 8.17 -8.38
C PRO A 107 -3.87 9.68 -8.63
N PRO A 108 -2.87 10.53 -8.33
CA PRO A 108 -2.97 11.95 -8.59
C PRO A 108 -3.04 12.27 -10.08
N GLU A 109 -3.83 13.29 -10.45
CA GLU A 109 -4.05 13.68 -11.84
C GLU A 109 -2.75 13.99 -12.62
N PHE A 110 -1.78 14.65 -11.97
CA PHE A 110 -0.49 14.95 -12.60
C PHE A 110 0.26 13.68 -13.02
N LEU A 111 0.09 12.58 -12.26
CA LEU A 111 0.76 11.31 -12.54
C LEU A 111 0.07 10.61 -13.71
N LEU A 112 -1.27 10.63 -13.73
CA LEU A 112 -2.06 10.12 -14.86
C LEU A 112 -1.67 10.82 -16.17
N THR A 113 -1.64 12.15 -16.16
CA THR A 113 -1.23 12.96 -17.32
C THR A 113 0.20 12.61 -17.77
N ALA A 114 1.15 12.48 -16.83
CA ALA A 114 2.53 12.14 -17.15
C ALA A 114 2.67 10.73 -17.74
N VAL A 115 1.96 9.74 -17.19
CA VAL A 115 1.94 8.36 -17.70
C VAL A 115 1.38 8.30 -19.11
N GLU A 116 0.30 9.04 -19.38
CA GLU A 116 -0.30 9.12 -20.72
C GLU A 116 0.68 9.72 -21.74
N GLN A 117 1.35 10.83 -21.40
CA GLN A 117 2.34 11.49 -22.26
C GLN A 117 3.58 10.63 -22.52
N MET A 118 3.93 9.75 -21.59
CA MET A 118 5.05 8.83 -21.75
C MET A 118 4.75 7.71 -22.75
N GLY A 119 3.49 7.31 -22.90
CA GLY A 119 3.06 6.18 -23.72
C GLY A 119 3.66 4.86 -23.23
N GLU A 120 4.12 4.00 -24.14
CA GLU A 120 4.72 2.69 -23.81
C GLU A 120 5.91 2.78 -22.85
N ARG A 121 6.62 3.92 -22.82
CA ARG A 121 7.73 4.15 -21.89
C ARG A 121 7.30 4.10 -20.43
N ALA A 122 6.03 4.37 -20.11
CA ALA A 122 5.52 4.28 -18.75
C ALA A 122 5.52 2.83 -18.25
N GLN A 123 5.15 1.87 -19.10
CA GLN A 123 5.15 0.44 -18.74
C GLN A 123 6.57 -0.07 -18.52
N VAL A 124 7.52 0.35 -19.37
CA VAL A 124 8.95 0.04 -19.19
C VAL A 124 9.48 0.64 -17.89
N LEU A 125 9.09 1.88 -17.56
CA LEU A 125 9.47 2.54 -16.32
C LEU A 125 8.90 1.81 -15.10
N GLU A 126 7.62 1.44 -15.12
CA GLU A 126 6.96 0.69 -14.05
C GLU A 126 7.66 -0.66 -13.79
N ALA A 127 7.95 -1.42 -14.85
CA ALA A 127 8.69 -2.67 -14.75
C ALA A 127 10.09 -2.47 -14.14
N ALA A 128 10.83 -1.46 -14.61
CA ALA A 128 12.17 -1.15 -14.08
C ALA A 128 12.14 -0.74 -12.60
N PHE A 129 11.13 0.02 -12.16
CA PHE A 129 10.96 0.37 -10.75
C PHE A 129 10.56 -0.84 -9.89
N ALA A 130 9.69 -1.71 -10.40
CA ALA A 130 9.31 -2.94 -9.72
C ALA A 130 10.51 -3.86 -9.52
N ASP A 131 11.34 -4.03 -10.56
CA ASP A 131 12.57 -4.81 -10.49
C ASP A 131 13.57 -4.21 -9.50
N LEU A 132 13.80 -2.89 -9.56
CA LEU A 132 14.68 -2.20 -8.62
C LEU A 132 14.22 -2.40 -7.17
N LEU A 133 12.92 -2.24 -6.89
CA LEU A 133 12.36 -2.45 -5.57
C LEU A 133 12.58 -3.89 -5.10
N LEU A 134 12.32 -4.88 -5.96
CA LEU A 134 12.50 -6.29 -5.63
C LEU A 134 13.96 -6.61 -5.30
N GLN A 135 14.92 -6.08 -6.05
CA GLN A 135 16.36 -6.28 -5.78
C GLN A 135 16.76 -5.68 -4.43
N ILE A 136 16.30 -4.47 -4.12
CA ILE A 136 16.56 -3.82 -2.82
C ILE A 136 15.96 -4.67 -1.69
N GLN A 137 14.70 -5.07 -1.80
CA GLN A 137 14.01 -5.85 -0.76
C GLN A 137 14.70 -7.18 -0.48
N ARG A 138 15.13 -7.89 -1.53
CA ARG A 138 15.92 -9.12 -1.41
C ARG A 138 17.27 -8.89 -0.72
N SER A 139 17.97 -7.81 -1.08
CA SER A 139 19.31 -7.52 -0.53
C SER A 139 19.30 -7.06 0.93
N GLN A 140 18.20 -6.46 1.39
CA GLN A 140 18.09 -5.86 2.72
C GLN A 140 17.21 -6.67 3.70
N ASP A 141 16.70 -7.83 3.28
CA ASP A 141 15.78 -8.69 4.06
C ASP A 141 14.58 -7.91 4.65
N VAL A 142 14.01 -7.00 3.86
CA VAL A 142 12.85 -6.20 4.26
C VAL A 142 11.55 -6.76 3.67
N SER A 143 10.45 -6.54 4.37
CA SER A 143 9.12 -7.04 3.99
C SER A 143 8.71 -6.61 2.57
N GLY A 144 8.18 -7.56 1.79
CA GLY A 144 7.83 -7.36 0.38
C GLY A 144 6.63 -6.44 0.16
N PHE A 145 5.53 -6.63 0.88
CA PHE A 145 4.26 -5.90 0.68
C PHE A 145 3.82 -5.81 -0.79
N GLY A 146 4.03 -6.88 -1.56
CA GLY A 146 3.59 -6.99 -2.95
C GLY A 146 2.11 -7.37 -3.10
N LEU A 147 1.63 -7.38 -4.33
CA LEU A 147 0.28 -7.87 -4.67
C LEU A 147 0.14 -9.35 -4.30
N CYS A 148 -0.97 -9.72 -3.67
CA CYS A 148 -1.19 -11.08 -3.18
C CYS A 148 -1.00 -12.14 -4.28
N ARG A 149 -1.48 -11.90 -5.51
CA ARG A 149 -1.32 -12.81 -6.65
C ARG A 149 0.12 -13.11 -7.06
N THR A 150 1.08 -12.24 -6.70
CA THR A 150 2.50 -12.45 -7.00
C THR A 150 3.27 -13.05 -5.81
N CYS A 151 2.57 -13.39 -4.72
CA CYS A 151 3.17 -14.02 -3.55
C CYS A 151 3.45 -15.51 -3.82
N ARG A 152 4.59 -16.03 -3.33
CA ARG A 152 4.92 -17.47 -3.38
C ARG A 152 3.88 -18.39 -2.74
N PHE A 153 3.07 -17.84 -1.82
CA PHE A 153 2.02 -18.59 -1.12
C PHE A 153 0.69 -18.57 -1.86
N HIS A 154 0.53 -17.74 -2.90
CA HIS A 154 -0.71 -17.67 -3.66
C HIS A 154 -0.91 -18.92 -4.50
N GLN A 155 -2.12 -19.48 -4.45
CA GLN A 155 -2.52 -20.69 -5.16
C GLN A 155 -3.90 -20.49 -5.79
N GLN A 156 -4.22 -21.30 -6.78
CA GLN A 156 -5.58 -21.48 -7.29
C GLN A 156 -6.10 -22.82 -6.80
N ARG A 157 -7.24 -22.84 -6.09
CA ARG A 157 -7.93 -24.05 -5.62
C ARG A 157 -9.42 -23.94 -5.88
N ASP A 158 -10.01 -25.01 -6.39
CA ASP A 158 -11.46 -25.09 -6.68
C ASP A 158 -11.98 -23.90 -7.52
N GLY A 159 -11.15 -23.39 -8.43
CA GLY A 159 -11.48 -22.27 -9.31
C GLY A 159 -11.38 -20.88 -8.67
N GLY A 160 -10.85 -20.77 -7.45
CA GLY A 160 -10.69 -19.49 -6.74
C GLY A 160 -9.30 -19.28 -6.15
N PRO A 161 -8.93 -18.02 -5.86
CA PRO A 161 -7.65 -17.72 -5.23
C PRO A 161 -7.61 -18.22 -3.79
N PHE A 162 -6.46 -18.74 -3.38
CA PHE A 162 -6.26 -19.38 -2.09
C PHE A 162 -4.89 -19.03 -1.51
N CYS A 163 -4.82 -18.72 -0.22
CA CYS A 163 -3.57 -18.46 0.47
C CYS A 163 -3.01 -19.77 1.05
N GLY A 164 -1.90 -20.27 0.50
CA GLY A 164 -1.23 -21.47 0.99
C GLY A 164 -0.59 -21.33 2.38
N LEU A 165 -0.29 -20.10 2.82
CA LEU A 165 0.28 -19.82 4.14
C LEU A 165 -0.78 -19.94 5.25
N THR A 166 -1.87 -19.19 5.14
CA THR A 166 -2.96 -19.18 6.13
C THR A 166 -3.94 -20.33 5.92
N ARG A 167 -3.91 -20.97 4.75
CA ARG A 167 -4.81 -22.05 4.32
C ARG A 167 -6.27 -21.59 4.22
N GLU A 168 -6.48 -20.41 3.66
CA GLU A 168 -7.80 -19.81 3.53
C GLU A 168 -8.14 -19.42 2.08
N PRO A 169 -9.42 -19.53 1.68
CA PRO A 169 -9.88 -18.95 0.42
C PRO A 169 -9.81 -17.42 0.47
N LEU A 170 -9.44 -16.82 -0.66
CA LEU A 170 -9.37 -15.39 -0.88
C LEU A 170 -10.51 -14.94 -1.80
N ALA A 171 -11.07 -13.77 -1.54
CA ALA A 171 -11.93 -13.16 -2.55
C ALA A 171 -11.08 -12.80 -3.79
N PRO A 172 -11.62 -12.85 -5.01
CA PRO A 172 -10.88 -12.50 -6.23
C PRO A 172 -10.23 -11.11 -6.15
N THR A 173 -10.91 -10.14 -5.55
CA THR A 173 -10.38 -8.78 -5.37
C THR A 173 -9.17 -8.73 -4.43
N GLU A 174 -9.10 -9.60 -3.42
CA GLU A 174 -7.97 -9.62 -2.47
C GLU A 174 -6.65 -10.09 -3.10
N ALA A 175 -6.73 -10.85 -4.20
CA ALA A 175 -5.56 -11.26 -4.98
C ALA A 175 -4.84 -10.04 -5.61
N GLU A 176 -5.57 -8.98 -5.91
CA GLU A 176 -5.07 -7.74 -6.52
C GLU A 176 -4.66 -6.67 -5.49
N LEU A 177 -4.66 -7.00 -4.19
CA LEU A 177 -4.32 -6.09 -3.11
C LEU A 177 -2.96 -6.43 -2.48
N ILE A 178 -2.37 -5.42 -1.84
CA ILE A 178 -1.12 -5.52 -1.08
C ILE A 178 -1.29 -6.52 0.06
N CYS A 179 -0.29 -7.40 0.21
CA CYS A 179 -0.24 -8.43 1.22
C CYS A 179 1.04 -8.31 2.07
N ARG A 180 0.94 -8.13 3.38
CA ARG A 180 2.10 -8.10 4.30
C ARG A 180 2.85 -9.44 4.37
N GLU A 181 2.12 -10.52 4.16
CA GLU A 181 2.68 -11.89 4.07
C GLU A 181 3.35 -12.16 2.71
N HIS A 182 3.38 -11.17 1.81
CA HIS A 182 4.01 -11.32 0.52
C HIS A 182 5.48 -11.71 0.66
N ARG A 183 5.82 -12.77 -0.05
CA ARG A 183 7.18 -13.18 -0.32
C ARG A 183 7.31 -13.36 -1.83
N PRO A 184 8.34 -12.78 -2.47
CA PRO A 184 8.54 -12.95 -3.89
C PRO A 184 8.76 -14.43 -4.21
N LEU A 185 8.42 -14.83 -5.44
CA LEU A 185 8.84 -16.12 -5.97
C LEU A 185 10.37 -16.17 -5.94
N GLU A 186 10.92 -17.26 -5.44
CA GLU A 186 12.35 -17.55 -5.60
C GLU A 186 12.58 -17.76 -7.09
N THR A 187 13.39 -16.89 -7.70
CA THR A 187 13.87 -17.15 -9.06
C THR A 187 14.98 -18.19 -8.93
N ALA A 188 14.84 -19.31 -9.65
CA ALA A 188 15.88 -20.34 -9.75
C ALA A 188 17.18 -19.79 -10.36
#